data_AF-A0A4Y7TL28-F1
#
_entry.id   AF-A0A4Y7TL28-F1
#
_cell.length_a   1.000
_cell.length_b   1.000
_cell.length_c   1.000
_cell.angle_alpha   90.00
_cell.angle_beta   90.00
_cell.angle_gamma   90.00
#
_symmetry.space_group_name_H-M   'P 1'
#
loop_
_entity.id
_entity.type
_entity.pdbx_description
1 polymer ?
#
loop_
_entity_poly.entity_id
_entity_poly.type
_entity_poly.pdbx_seq_one_letter_code
_entity_poly.pdbx_strand_id
1 'polypeptide(L)'
;QNFIPKLRAHLLGRRLNRKFHGDNHDDFTHDGTNSVSIRGQKIYRVATCQVNYTTYGDRRDFDAINSSTHPDIMVYSKDDNRETEKFWHARVLGIYHAKVSTSHPGAASQAVERMHFLFVRWYGAEPGWRSGRAQLPKVGFVKHEADFDNFAFGFLDPGQVLRGCHLIPVFTAGLTDELLPYPSKIASQIDESKTEDWVNFYVNIFIDRDMVMRHYGGGPGH
;
A
#
# COMPACT_ATOMS: atom_id res chain seq x y z
N GLN A 1 -9.09 -15.32 -3.21
CA GLN A 1 -8.73 -16.67 -2.72
C GLN A 1 -7.54 -16.64 -1.75
N ASN A 2 -6.54 -15.77 -1.92
CA ASN A 2 -5.30 -15.78 -1.11
C ASN A 2 -5.27 -14.83 0.11
N PHE A 3 -6.42 -14.28 0.54
CA PHE A 3 -6.47 -13.25 1.59
C PHE A 3 -5.91 -13.73 2.94
N ILE A 4 -6.42 -14.85 3.48
CA ILE A 4 -6.01 -15.34 4.81
C ILE A 4 -4.54 -15.82 4.82
N PRO A 5 -4.06 -16.59 3.84
CA PRO A 5 -2.64 -16.94 3.75
C PRO A 5 -1.72 -15.71 3.71
N LYS A 6 -1.99 -14.74 2.81
CA LYS A 6 -1.21 -13.50 2.72
C LYS A 6 -1.25 -12.68 4.02
N LEU A 7 -2.42 -12.63 4.68
CA LEU A 7 -2.55 -11.95 5.97
C LEU A 7 -1.68 -12.60 7.05
N ARG A 8 -1.68 -13.93 7.15
CA ARG A 8 -0.84 -14.65 8.12
C ARG A 8 0.64 -14.43 7.85
N ALA A 9 1.05 -14.47 6.58
CA ALA A 9 2.41 -14.18 6.16
C ALA A 9 2.84 -12.76 6.57
N HIS A 10 2.02 -11.75 6.26
CA HIS A 10 2.24 -10.36 6.66
C HIS A 10 2.40 -10.20 8.18
N LEU A 11 1.46 -10.76 8.96
CA LEU A 11 1.50 -10.68 10.41
C LEU A 11 2.72 -11.40 10.99
N LEU A 12 3.10 -12.55 10.44
CA LEU A 12 4.31 -13.27 10.84
C LEU A 12 5.56 -12.44 10.56
N GLY A 13 5.68 -11.88 9.34
CA GLY A 13 6.81 -11.04 8.95
C GLY A 13 7.06 -9.91 9.94
N ARG A 14 5.97 -9.24 10.35
CA ARG A 14 6.03 -8.19 11.37
C ARG A 14 6.43 -8.72 12.75
N ARG A 15 5.92 -9.89 13.18
CA ARG A 15 6.31 -10.52 14.46
C ARG A 15 7.76 -11.00 14.50
N LEU A 16 8.35 -11.25 13.34
CA LEU A 16 9.77 -11.56 13.17
C LEU A 16 10.63 -10.30 12.96
N ASN A 17 10.05 -9.09 13.05
CA ASN A 17 10.72 -7.81 12.75
C ASN A 17 11.41 -7.80 11.37
N ARG A 18 10.84 -8.49 10.38
CA ARG A 18 11.34 -8.44 9.00
C ARG A 18 11.13 -7.04 8.43
N LYS A 19 12.11 -6.57 7.68
CA LYS A 19 11.97 -5.32 6.91
C LYS A 19 10.86 -5.52 5.87
N PHE A 20 10.12 -4.46 5.60
CA PHE A 20 9.11 -4.47 4.55
C PHE A 20 9.78 -4.58 3.18
N HIS A 21 9.42 -5.59 2.39
CA HIS A 21 9.94 -5.84 1.04
C HIS A 21 8.80 -5.92 0.01
N GLY A 22 7.82 -5.01 0.10
CA GLY A 22 6.62 -5.07 -0.75
C GLY A 22 5.58 -6.09 -0.32
N ASP A 23 5.63 -6.49 0.95
CA ASP A 23 4.85 -7.62 1.50
C ASP A 23 5.16 -8.94 0.79
N ASN A 24 6.31 -9.02 0.11
CA ASN A 24 6.75 -10.23 -0.53
C ASN A 24 7.23 -11.23 0.54
N HIS A 25 6.54 -12.36 0.61
CA HIS A 25 6.66 -13.33 1.71
C HIS A 25 6.81 -14.76 1.17
N ASP A 26 7.37 -14.88 -0.02
CA ASP A 26 7.56 -16.13 -0.78
C ASP A 26 8.44 -17.15 -0.05
N ASP A 27 9.19 -16.71 0.95
CA ASP A 27 10.10 -17.53 1.73
C ASP A 27 9.44 -18.20 2.96
N PHE A 28 8.20 -17.83 3.31
CA PHE A 28 7.52 -18.47 4.42
C PHE A 28 6.93 -19.82 4.02
N THR A 29 7.37 -20.87 4.73
CA THR A 29 6.72 -22.17 4.65
C THR A 29 5.29 -22.11 5.20
N HIS A 30 4.44 -23.03 4.75
CA HIS A 30 3.06 -23.12 5.21
C HIS A 30 3.01 -23.31 6.75
N ASP A 31 3.89 -24.14 7.30
CA ASP A 31 4.05 -24.36 8.74
C ASP A 31 4.46 -23.08 9.49
N GLY A 32 5.32 -22.27 8.88
CA GLY A 32 5.68 -20.95 9.40
C GLY A 32 4.46 -20.06 9.57
N THR A 33 3.66 -19.86 8.52
CA THR A 33 2.47 -18.98 8.59
C THR A 33 1.35 -19.53 9.50
N ASN A 34 1.25 -20.85 9.65
CA ASN A 34 0.28 -21.50 10.54
C ASN A 34 0.60 -21.32 12.03
N SER A 35 1.81 -20.89 12.37
CA SER A 35 2.16 -20.49 13.74
C SER A 35 1.44 -19.22 14.23
N VAL A 36 0.85 -18.44 13.31
CA VAL A 36 0.13 -17.20 13.64
C VAL A 36 -1.31 -17.49 14.03
N SER A 37 -1.69 -17.02 15.22
CA SER A 37 -3.05 -17.12 15.74
C SER A 37 -3.71 -15.76 15.83
N ILE A 38 -4.85 -15.61 15.16
CA ILE A 38 -5.73 -14.45 15.28
C ILE A 38 -6.77 -14.77 16.35
N ARG A 39 -6.70 -14.07 17.48
CA ARG A 39 -7.54 -14.36 18.65
C ARG A 39 -9.02 -14.20 18.31
N GLY A 40 -9.78 -15.26 18.57
CA GLY A 40 -11.21 -15.31 18.30
C GLY A 40 -11.57 -15.33 16.81
N GLN A 41 -10.59 -15.53 15.91
CA GLN A 41 -10.77 -15.55 14.46
C GLN A 41 -11.47 -14.29 13.92
N LYS A 42 -11.19 -13.15 14.56
CA LYS A 42 -11.83 -11.86 14.26
C LYS A 42 -10.80 -10.82 13.89
N ILE A 43 -11.05 -10.14 12.78
CA ILE A 43 -10.43 -8.88 12.40
C ILE A 43 -11.48 -7.77 12.52
N TYR A 44 -11.05 -6.58 12.89
CA TYR A 44 -11.93 -5.44 13.10
C TYR A 44 -11.59 -4.36 12.07
N ARG A 45 -12.61 -3.88 11.35
CA ARG A 45 -12.46 -2.76 10.41
C ARG A 45 -12.46 -1.43 11.17
N VAL A 46 -11.62 -0.51 10.75
CA VAL A 46 -11.53 0.87 11.24
C VAL A 46 -11.85 1.82 10.10
N ALA A 47 -12.46 2.97 10.40
CA ALA A 47 -12.84 3.95 9.39
C ALA A 47 -11.64 4.75 8.85
N THR A 48 -10.72 5.14 9.73
CA THR A 48 -9.63 6.07 9.41
C THR A 48 -8.30 5.62 10.00
N CYS A 49 -7.21 5.91 9.30
CA CYS A 49 -5.84 5.73 9.75
C CYS A 49 -5.11 7.06 9.65
N GLN A 50 -4.51 7.51 10.75
CA GLN A 50 -3.70 8.74 10.76
C GLN A 50 -2.22 8.37 10.60
N VAL A 51 -1.55 9.03 9.66
CA VAL A 51 -0.10 8.89 9.42
C VAL A 51 0.55 10.24 9.67
N ASN A 52 1.48 10.28 10.61
CA ASN A 52 2.22 11.49 10.94
C ASN A 52 3.51 11.56 10.12
N TYR A 53 3.87 12.76 9.69
CA TYR A 53 5.10 13.01 8.95
C TYR A 53 5.73 14.34 9.37
N THR A 54 7.03 14.44 9.14
CA THR A 54 7.76 15.70 9.25
C THR A 54 7.73 16.38 7.89
N THR A 55 7.24 17.62 7.88
CA THR A 55 7.24 18.52 6.73
C THR A 55 8.63 19.08 6.49
N TYR A 56 8.87 19.56 5.27
CA TYR A 56 10.08 20.26 4.87
C TYR A 56 10.56 21.36 5.83
N GLY A 57 9.63 22.11 6.44
CA GLY A 57 9.96 23.19 7.38
C GLY A 57 10.19 22.72 8.82
N ASP A 58 10.53 21.44 9.01
CA ASP A 58 10.71 20.75 10.31
C ASP A 58 9.49 20.82 11.24
N ARG A 59 8.29 20.94 10.66
CA ARG A 59 7.02 20.87 11.42
C ARG A 59 6.43 19.47 11.32
N ARG A 60 5.73 19.05 12.38
CA ARG A 60 4.92 17.82 12.35
C ARG A 60 3.56 18.12 11.74
N ASP A 61 3.13 17.23 10.86
CA ASP A 61 1.79 17.24 10.28
C ASP A 61 1.29 15.79 10.10
N PHE A 62 0.06 15.62 9.63
CA PHE A 62 -0.54 14.30 9.45
C PHE A 62 -1.50 14.23 8.27
N ASP A 63 -1.62 13.01 7.71
CA ASP A 63 -2.62 12.68 6.71
C ASP A 63 -3.63 11.70 7.33
N ALA A 64 -4.91 11.94 7.09
CA ALA A 64 -6.00 11.05 7.48
C ALA A 64 -6.40 10.19 6.27
N ILE A 65 -6.07 8.91 6.31
CA ILE A 65 -6.40 7.93 5.27
C ILE A 65 -7.77 7.35 5.56
N ASN A 66 -8.62 7.33 4.53
CA ASN A 66 -9.95 6.75 4.58
C ASN A 66 -10.20 5.98 3.29
N SER A 67 -10.55 4.69 3.39
CA SER A 67 -10.74 3.81 2.23
C SER A 67 -11.82 4.28 1.25
N SER A 68 -12.70 5.18 1.67
CA SER A 68 -13.86 5.63 0.90
C SER A 68 -13.73 7.06 0.35
N THR A 69 -12.74 7.84 0.79
CA THR A 69 -12.61 9.25 0.35
C THR A 69 -11.19 9.63 -0.05
N HIS A 70 -10.19 9.22 0.73
CA HIS A 70 -8.78 9.49 0.46
C HIS A 70 -7.97 8.20 0.68
N PRO A 71 -8.13 7.22 -0.22
CA PRO A 71 -7.57 5.89 -0.01
C PRO A 71 -6.13 5.77 -0.52
N ASP A 72 -5.68 6.69 -1.36
CA ASP A 72 -4.41 6.56 -2.08
C ASP A 72 -3.24 7.00 -1.19
N ILE A 73 -2.23 6.15 -1.10
CA ILE A 73 -1.08 6.29 -0.20
C ILE A 73 0.23 6.12 -0.95
N MET A 74 1.31 6.61 -0.33
CA MET A 74 2.67 6.55 -0.83
C MET A 74 3.59 5.86 0.19
N VAL A 75 4.44 4.96 -0.29
CA VAL A 75 5.48 4.26 0.49
C VAL A 75 6.83 4.35 -0.20
N TYR A 76 7.93 4.11 0.53
CA TYR A 76 9.23 3.99 -0.11
C TYR A 76 9.28 2.75 -1.00
N SER A 77 9.71 2.94 -2.25
CA SER A 77 10.06 1.83 -3.13
C SER A 77 11.23 1.04 -2.55
N LYS A 78 11.24 -0.27 -2.83
CA LYS A 78 12.37 -1.15 -2.53
C LYS A 78 13.22 -1.48 -3.74
N ASP A 79 12.96 -0.86 -4.89
CA ASP A 79 13.85 -0.98 -6.04
C ASP A 79 15.24 -0.43 -5.75
N ASP A 80 16.24 -1.14 -6.24
CA ASP A 80 17.66 -0.76 -6.11
C ASP A 80 17.94 0.56 -6.85
N ASN A 81 17.17 0.86 -7.90
CA ASN A 81 17.28 2.11 -8.65
C ASN A 81 16.35 3.21 -8.10
N ARG A 82 16.72 3.72 -6.91
CA ARG A 82 16.03 4.84 -6.25
C ARG A 82 16.11 6.18 -6.99
N GLU A 83 16.89 6.28 -8.06
CA GLU A 83 16.88 7.50 -8.89
C GLU A 83 15.67 7.54 -9.81
N THR A 84 15.12 6.36 -10.16
CA THR A 84 14.05 6.23 -11.15
C THR A 84 12.70 5.97 -10.48
N GLU A 85 12.67 5.12 -9.45
CA GLU A 85 11.43 4.72 -8.76
C GLU A 85 11.58 4.90 -7.24
N LYS A 86 11.47 6.15 -6.77
CA LYS A 86 11.61 6.48 -5.34
C LYS A 86 10.47 5.95 -4.47
N PHE A 87 9.26 5.92 -5.03
CA PHE A 87 8.03 5.70 -4.29
C PHE A 87 7.14 4.68 -4.98
N TRP A 88 6.57 3.78 -4.20
CA TRP A 88 5.44 2.98 -4.63
C TRP A 88 4.15 3.61 -4.12
N HIS A 89 3.07 3.32 -4.83
CA HIS A 89 1.75 3.87 -4.56
C HIS A 89 0.78 2.71 -4.38
N ALA A 90 -0.19 2.90 -3.49
CA ALA A 90 -1.25 1.91 -3.31
C ALA A 90 -2.57 2.59 -2.99
N ARG A 91 -3.68 1.90 -3.31
CA ARG A 91 -5.02 2.27 -2.86
C ARG A 91 -5.40 1.42 -1.66
N VAL A 92 -5.74 2.05 -0.54
CA VAL A 92 -6.24 1.37 0.66
C VAL A 92 -7.70 0.96 0.47
N LEU A 93 -7.93 -0.35 0.46
CA LEU A 93 -9.26 -0.96 0.33
C LEU A 93 -9.94 -1.14 1.70
N GLY A 94 -9.13 -1.31 2.74
CA GLY A 94 -9.64 -1.44 4.10
C GLY A 94 -8.54 -1.28 5.14
N ILE A 95 -8.95 -0.73 6.28
CA ILE A 95 -8.09 -0.51 7.44
C ILE A 95 -8.56 -1.46 8.52
N TYR A 96 -7.66 -2.28 9.05
CA TYR A 96 -8.01 -3.33 9.99
C TYR A 96 -7.08 -3.39 11.19
N HIS A 97 -7.56 -4.00 12.26
CA HIS A 97 -6.70 -4.51 13.32
C HIS A 97 -7.16 -5.87 13.84
N ALA A 98 -6.24 -6.60 14.44
CA ALA A 98 -6.51 -7.88 15.07
C ALA A 98 -5.65 -8.06 16.33
N LYS A 99 -6.09 -8.95 17.22
CA LYS A 99 -5.25 -9.44 18.32
C LYS A 99 -4.53 -10.69 17.83
N VAL A 100 -3.22 -10.64 17.76
CA VAL A 100 -2.37 -11.64 17.11
C VAL A 100 -1.35 -12.17 18.11
N SER A 101 -1.18 -13.49 18.15
CA SER A 101 -0.03 -14.14 18.79
C SER A 101 0.64 -15.08 17.80
N THR A 102 1.85 -15.52 18.11
CA THR A 102 2.54 -16.51 17.29
C THR A 102 3.32 -17.47 18.19
N SER A 103 3.33 -18.76 17.83
CA SER A 103 4.20 -19.77 18.43
C SER A 103 5.55 -19.90 17.71
N HIS A 104 5.81 -19.08 16.70
CA HIS A 104 7.05 -19.17 15.91
C HIS A 104 8.28 -18.92 16.79
N PRO A 105 9.31 -19.78 16.73
CA PRO A 105 10.48 -19.69 17.61
C PRO A 105 11.31 -18.41 17.36
N GLY A 106 11.31 -17.90 16.13
CA GLY A 106 12.01 -16.67 15.76
C GLY A 106 11.28 -15.36 16.12
N ALA A 107 10.09 -15.43 16.72
CA ALA A 107 9.34 -14.22 17.04
C ALA A 107 9.95 -13.48 18.23
N ALA A 108 10.03 -12.14 18.14
CA ALA A 108 10.54 -11.30 19.22
C ALA A 108 9.70 -11.41 20.50
N SER A 109 8.43 -11.77 20.36
CA SER A 109 7.53 -12.09 21.46
C SER A 109 6.52 -13.14 21.00
N GLN A 110 6.04 -13.98 21.91
CA GLN A 110 4.91 -14.89 21.70
C GLN A 110 3.59 -14.34 22.28
N ALA A 111 3.66 -13.22 23.01
CA ALA A 111 2.49 -12.62 23.66
C ALA A 111 1.47 -12.10 22.65
N VAL A 112 0.19 -12.04 23.07
CA VAL A 112 -0.87 -11.46 22.25
C VAL A 112 -0.65 -9.95 22.12
N GLU A 113 -0.62 -9.46 20.89
CA GLU A 113 -0.45 -8.04 20.55
C GLU A 113 -1.56 -7.56 19.63
N ARG A 114 -1.94 -6.29 19.73
CA ARG A 114 -2.85 -5.67 18.77
C ARG A 114 -2.05 -5.13 17.58
N MET A 115 -2.27 -5.70 16.40
CA MET A 115 -1.60 -5.29 15.17
C MET A 115 -2.59 -4.60 14.23
N HIS A 116 -2.21 -3.43 13.70
CA HIS A 116 -2.95 -2.69 12.68
C HIS A 116 -2.36 -2.98 11.31
N PHE A 117 -3.19 -3.21 10.30
CA PHE A 117 -2.74 -3.49 8.94
C PHE A 117 -3.74 -2.92 7.92
N LEU A 118 -3.21 -2.49 6.78
CA LEU A 118 -3.98 -2.00 5.65
C LEU A 118 -4.09 -3.13 4.62
N PHE A 119 -5.26 -3.34 4.05
CA PHE A 119 -5.42 -4.13 2.84
C PHE A 119 -5.40 -3.18 1.64
N VAL A 120 -4.48 -3.40 0.71
CA VAL A 120 -4.19 -2.44 -0.36
C VAL A 120 -4.21 -3.09 -1.73
N ARG A 121 -4.49 -2.28 -2.75
CA ARG A 121 -4.27 -2.60 -4.17
C ARG A 121 -3.10 -1.76 -4.69
N TRP A 122 -2.10 -2.41 -5.25
CA TRP A 122 -0.86 -1.74 -5.67
C TRP A 122 -0.97 -1.08 -7.04
N TYR A 123 -0.28 0.04 -7.19
CA TYR A 123 -0.04 0.68 -8.48
C TYR A 123 1.37 0.35 -8.98
N GLY A 124 1.50 0.08 -10.27
CA GLY A 124 2.78 -0.04 -10.98
C GLY A 124 3.08 1.23 -11.79
N ALA A 125 4.37 1.50 -12.01
CA ALA A 125 4.80 2.54 -12.93
C ALA A 125 4.36 2.20 -14.36
N GLU A 126 3.98 3.21 -15.14
CA GLU A 126 3.64 3.02 -16.55
C GLU A 126 4.90 2.63 -17.35
N PRO A 127 4.93 1.46 -18.02
CA PRO A 127 6.08 1.05 -18.82
C PRO A 127 6.43 2.06 -19.91
N GLY A 128 7.72 2.42 -20.00
CA GLY A 128 8.22 3.37 -21.00
C GLY A 128 7.89 4.84 -20.72
N TRP A 129 7.13 5.16 -19.66
CA TRP A 129 6.89 6.53 -19.25
C TRP A 129 8.07 7.08 -18.46
N ARG A 130 8.66 8.18 -18.92
CA ARG A 130 9.70 8.89 -18.18
C ARG A 130 9.06 10.01 -17.37
N SER A 131 9.25 10.02 -16.07
CA SER A 131 8.85 11.13 -15.21
C SER A 131 10.04 12.09 -14.99
N GLY A 132 9.76 13.36 -14.71
CA GLY A 132 10.82 14.37 -14.58
C GLY A 132 10.32 15.76 -14.19
N ARG A 133 11.15 16.79 -14.38
CA ARG A 133 10.84 18.18 -14.00
C ARG A 133 9.59 18.77 -14.66
N ALA A 134 9.19 18.26 -15.82
CA ALA A 134 8.03 18.74 -16.57
C ALA A 134 6.97 17.66 -16.82
N GLN A 135 7.14 16.46 -16.24
CA GLN A 135 6.27 15.31 -16.52
C GLN A 135 5.98 14.56 -15.22
N LEU A 136 4.70 14.57 -14.83
CA LEU A 136 4.25 13.90 -13.60
C LEU A 136 4.52 12.39 -13.69
N PRO A 137 4.82 11.73 -12.56
CA PRO A 137 4.81 10.27 -12.51
C PRO A 137 3.44 9.74 -12.96
N LYS A 138 3.46 8.71 -13.80
CA LYS A 138 2.25 8.06 -14.31
C LYS A 138 2.24 6.62 -13.81
N VAL A 139 1.13 6.22 -13.21
CA VAL A 139 0.95 4.90 -12.59
C VAL A 139 -0.37 4.28 -13.05
N GLY A 140 -0.45 2.95 -13.04
CA GLY A 140 -1.68 2.18 -13.29
C GLY A 140 -1.83 1.08 -12.25
N PHE A 141 -3.04 0.53 -12.07
CA PHE A 141 -3.16 -0.63 -11.19
C PHE A 141 -2.36 -1.80 -11.74
N VAL A 142 -1.68 -2.53 -10.84
CA VAL A 142 -1.09 -3.81 -11.21
C VAL A 142 -2.23 -4.77 -11.58
N LYS A 143 -2.11 -5.39 -12.75
CA LYS A 143 -3.10 -6.35 -13.25
C LYS A 143 -3.21 -7.53 -12.30
N HIS A 144 -4.43 -7.88 -11.92
CA HIS A 144 -4.68 -9.06 -11.11
C HIS A 144 -4.62 -10.33 -11.95
N GLU A 145 -3.79 -11.27 -11.49
CA GLU A 145 -3.69 -12.63 -11.98
C GLU A 145 -3.93 -13.59 -10.81
N ALA A 146 -4.45 -14.78 -11.10
CA ALA A 146 -4.83 -15.75 -10.07
C ALA A 146 -3.64 -16.37 -9.31
N ASP A 147 -2.42 -16.09 -9.77
CA ASP A 147 -1.19 -16.58 -9.15
C ASP A 147 -1.05 -16.05 -7.71
N PHE A 148 -0.51 -16.88 -6.82
CA PHE A 148 -0.19 -16.48 -5.46
C PHE A 148 0.83 -15.35 -5.44
N ASP A 149 1.78 -15.38 -6.37
CA ASP A 149 2.89 -14.44 -6.49
C ASP A 149 2.47 -13.12 -7.16
N ASN A 150 1.20 -12.98 -7.56
CA ASN A 150 0.70 -11.73 -8.09
C ASN A 150 0.60 -10.64 -6.99
N PHE A 151 1.24 -9.50 -7.25
CA PHE A 151 1.33 -8.36 -6.33
C PHE A 151 0.21 -7.33 -6.44
N ALA A 152 -0.89 -7.60 -7.16
CA ALA A 152 -1.98 -6.63 -7.31
C ALA A 152 -2.62 -6.25 -5.97
N PHE A 153 -2.70 -7.19 -5.03
CA PHE A 153 -3.22 -6.97 -3.68
C PHE A 153 -2.25 -7.45 -2.62
N GLY A 154 -2.13 -6.70 -1.52
CA GLY A 154 -1.26 -7.06 -0.40
C GLY A 154 -1.68 -6.42 0.91
N PHE A 155 -0.89 -6.69 1.94
CA PHE A 155 -1.05 -6.04 3.24
C PHE A 155 0.10 -5.07 3.49
N LEU A 156 -0.20 -4.00 4.23
CA LEU A 156 0.78 -2.99 4.56
C LEU A 156 0.68 -2.62 6.04
N ASP A 157 1.83 -2.53 6.70
CA ASP A 157 1.90 -1.93 8.02
C ASP A 157 1.69 -0.41 7.87
N PRO A 158 0.71 0.20 8.55
CA PRO A 158 0.52 1.65 8.55
C PRO A 158 1.80 2.43 8.84
N GLY A 159 2.74 1.88 9.60
CA GLY A 159 4.04 2.50 9.88
C GLY A 159 4.99 2.60 8.68
N GLN A 160 4.67 1.96 7.55
CA GLN A 160 5.42 2.07 6.29
C GLN A 160 4.87 3.17 5.36
N VAL A 161 3.68 3.71 5.67
CA VAL A 161 3.07 4.78 4.89
C VAL A 161 3.83 6.08 5.16
N LEU A 162 4.24 6.75 4.09
CA LEU A 162 4.90 8.05 4.18
C LEU A 162 3.89 9.18 4.24
N ARG A 163 2.93 9.15 3.31
CA ARG A 163 1.93 10.20 3.07
C ARG A 163 0.71 9.59 2.37
N GLY A 164 -0.42 10.26 2.48
CA GLY A 164 -1.48 10.17 1.47
C GLY A 164 -1.01 10.78 0.16
N CYS A 165 -1.52 10.31 -0.97
CA CYS A 165 -1.20 10.88 -2.28
C CYS A 165 -2.47 11.23 -3.05
N HIS A 166 -2.35 12.18 -3.99
CA HIS A 166 -3.45 12.61 -4.83
C HIS A 166 -3.21 12.13 -6.26
N LEU A 167 -4.07 11.24 -6.73
CA LEU A 167 -4.00 10.65 -8.06
C LEU A 167 -5.04 11.30 -8.98
N ILE A 168 -4.60 11.74 -10.15
CA ILE A 168 -5.45 12.37 -11.17
C ILE A 168 -5.66 11.36 -12.31
N PRO A 169 -6.89 10.91 -12.60
CA PRO A 169 -7.12 10.00 -13.71
C PRO A 169 -6.63 10.57 -15.04
N VAL A 170 -6.02 9.71 -15.87
CA VAL A 170 -5.68 10.07 -17.25
C VAL A 170 -6.93 9.90 -18.11
N PHE A 171 -7.76 10.95 -18.16
CA PHE A 171 -9.07 10.89 -18.84
C PHE A 171 -8.99 10.44 -20.30
N THR A 172 -7.90 10.76 -21.01
CA THR A 172 -7.68 10.36 -22.40
C THR A 172 -7.37 8.87 -22.57
N ALA A 173 -6.89 8.19 -21.53
CA ALA A 173 -6.65 6.75 -21.55
C ALA A 173 -7.94 5.94 -21.27
N GLY A 174 -8.95 6.57 -20.68
CA GLY A 174 -10.25 5.96 -20.45
C GLY A 174 -10.29 4.93 -19.31
N LEU A 175 -11.31 4.09 -19.38
CA LEU A 175 -11.59 3.03 -18.41
C LEU A 175 -11.27 1.65 -19.01
N THR A 176 -11.04 0.66 -18.14
CA THR A 176 -10.78 -0.74 -18.52
C THR A 176 -11.32 -1.70 -17.47
N ASP A 177 -11.74 -2.89 -17.90
CA ASP A 177 -12.10 -4.02 -17.04
C ASP A 177 -11.02 -5.12 -17.05
N GLU A 178 -9.92 -4.95 -17.79
CA GLU A 178 -8.87 -5.95 -17.96
C GLU A 178 -7.96 -6.11 -16.73
N LEU A 179 -7.89 -5.08 -15.89
CA LEU A 179 -7.01 -5.03 -14.71
C LEU A 179 -7.54 -5.88 -13.55
N LEU A 180 -8.85 -6.11 -13.51
CA LEU A 180 -9.50 -6.95 -12.52
C LEU A 180 -10.62 -7.76 -13.21
N PRO A 181 -10.41 -9.07 -13.47
CA PRO A 181 -11.34 -9.87 -14.28
C PRO A 181 -12.67 -10.21 -13.57
N TYR A 182 -12.95 -9.58 -12.43
CA TYR A 182 -14.16 -9.78 -11.65
C TYR A 182 -14.69 -8.42 -11.17
N PRO A 183 -16.01 -8.19 -11.22
CA PRO A 183 -16.59 -6.94 -10.73
C PRO A 183 -16.38 -6.82 -9.21
N SER A 184 -15.74 -5.73 -8.79
CA SER A 184 -15.48 -5.46 -7.38
C SER A 184 -15.73 -3.99 -7.04
N LYS A 185 -16.81 -3.73 -6.30
CA LYS A 185 -17.16 -2.38 -5.84
C LYS A 185 -16.10 -1.74 -4.95
N ILE A 186 -15.33 -2.56 -4.25
CA ILE A 186 -14.31 -2.10 -3.29
C ILE A 186 -12.98 -1.82 -3.99
N ALA A 187 -12.63 -2.64 -5.00
CA ALA A 187 -11.30 -2.62 -5.59
C ALA A 187 -11.17 -1.72 -6.83
N SER A 188 -12.27 -1.46 -7.55
CA SER A 188 -12.21 -0.76 -8.84
C SER A 188 -12.13 0.76 -8.70
N GLN A 189 -13.23 1.39 -8.29
CA GLN A 189 -13.32 2.85 -8.08
C GLN A 189 -13.87 3.20 -6.71
N ILE A 190 -13.64 4.45 -6.30
CA ILE A 190 -14.28 5.03 -5.11
C ILE A 190 -15.80 5.09 -5.31
N ASP A 191 -16.24 5.32 -6.56
CA ASP A 191 -17.65 5.22 -6.94
C ASP A 191 -18.04 3.74 -7.08
N GLU A 192 -18.70 3.21 -6.04
CA GLU A 192 -19.14 1.81 -5.96
C GLU A 192 -20.17 1.39 -7.05
N SER A 193 -20.72 2.34 -7.80
CA SER A 193 -21.59 2.05 -8.94
C SER A 193 -20.81 1.60 -10.18
N LYS A 194 -19.50 1.88 -10.23
CA LYS A 194 -18.62 1.55 -11.34
C LYS A 194 -17.77 0.32 -11.03
N THR A 195 -17.63 -0.54 -12.03
CA THR A 195 -16.84 -1.78 -11.92
C THR A 195 -15.53 -1.74 -12.71
N GLU A 196 -15.38 -0.77 -13.60
CA GLU A 196 -14.18 -0.55 -14.41
C GLU A 196 -13.13 0.25 -13.63
N ASP A 197 -11.86 0.08 -13.98
CA ASP A 197 -10.75 0.88 -13.48
C ASP A 197 -10.40 2.00 -14.45
N TRP A 198 -9.83 3.09 -13.96
CA TRP A 198 -9.05 3.97 -14.84
C TRP A 198 -7.78 3.26 -15.27
N VAL A 199 -7.45 3.34 -16.56
CA VAL A 199 -6.25 2.70 -17.11
C VAL A 199 -4.99 3.23 -16.41
N ASN A 200 -4.91 4.55 -16.24
CA ASN A 200 -3.78 5.19 -15.57
C ASN A 200 -4.19 6.43 -14.77
N PHE A 201 -3.26 6.86 -13.92
CA PHE A 201 -3.30 8.08 -13.13
C PHE A 201 -1.97 8.83 -13.23
N TYR A 202 -2.03 10.16 -13.15
CA TYR A 202 -0.89 11.00 -12.80
C TYR A 202 -0.80 11.16 -11.29
N VAL A 203 0.40 11.04 -10.73
CA VAL A 203 0.68 11.38 -9.34
C VAL A 203 0.85 12.89 -9.23
N ASN A 204 -0.05 13.56 -8.50
CA ASN A 204 0.06 14.99 -8.28
C ASN A 204 1.15 15.32 -7.24
N ILE A 205 2.35 15.60 -7.71
CA ILE A 205 3.49 15.96 -6.86
C ILE A 205 3.45 17.42 -6.38
N PHE A 206 2.59 18.27 -6.96
CA PHE A 206 2.50 19.71 -6.66
C PHE A 206 1.41 20.04 -5.61
N ILE A 207 0.90 19.04 -4.89
CA ILE A 207 -0.13 19.23 -3.87
C ILE A 207 0.34 20.12 -2.72
N ASP A 208 1.62 20.03 -2.35
CA ASP A 208 2.26 20.89 -1.36
C ASP A 208 3.78 20.93 -1.60
N ARG A 209 4.49 21.83 -0.89
CA ARG A 209 5.95 21.96 -0.98
C ARG A 209 6.68 20.68 -0.55
N ASP A 210 6.18 19.96 0.46
CA ASP A 210 6.82 18.75 0.99
C ASP A 210 6.85 17.63 -0.06
N MET A 211 5.75 17.41 -0.77
CA MET A 211 5.62 16.43 -1.83
C MET A 211 6.52 16.73 -3.03
N VAL A 212 6.67 18.00 -3.40
CA VAL A 212 7.63 18.43 -4.45
C VAL A 212 9.07 18.11 -4.02
N MET A 213 9.45 18.46 -2.79
CA MET A 213 10.81 18.25 -2.29
C MET A 213 11.14 16.76 -2.15
N ARG A 214 10.17 15.91 -1.81
CA ARG A 214 10.34 14.44 -1.80
C ARG A 214 10.72 13.88 -3.17
N HIS A 215 10.22 14.46 -4.27
CA HIS A 215 10.51 13.99 -5.63
C HIS A 215 11.80 14.58 -6.19
N TYR A 216 12.01 15.89 -6.07
CA TYR A 216 13.14 16.59 -6.66
C TYR A 216 14.38 16.69 -5.75
N GLY A 217 14.26 16.36 -4.46
CA GLY A 217 15.32 16.49 -3.49
C GLY A 217 15.45 17.90 -2.90
N GLY A 218 16.39 18.03 -1.97
CA GLY A 218 16.54 19.18 -1.06
C GLY A 218 16.14 18.74 0.35
N GLY A 219 17.11 18.74 1.27
CA GLY A 219 16.88 18.33 2.66
C GLY A 219 15.91 19.28 3.37
N PRO A 220 15.23 18.83 4.44
CA PRO A 220 14.44 19.71 5.31
C PRO A 220 15.26 20.95 5.71
N GLY A 221 14.63 22.12 5.71
CA GLY A 221 15.24 23.36 6.21
C GLY A 221 16.21 24.10 5.26
N HIS A 222 16.24 23.78 3.96
CA HIS A 222 17.11 24.44 2.98
C HIS A 222 16.46 25.61 2.21
#